data_AF-A0A4Q2KVB4-F1
#
_entry.id   AF-A0A4Q2KVB4-F1
#
_cell.length_a   1.000
_cell.length_b   1.000
_cell.length_c   1.000
_cell.angle_alpha   90.00
_cell.angle_beta   90.00
_cell.angle_gamma   90.00
#
_symmetry.space_group_name_H-M   'P 1'
#
loop_
_entity.id
_entity.type
_entity.pdbx_description
1 polymer ?
#
loop_
_entity_poly.entity_id
_entity_poly.type
_entity_poly.pdbx_seq_one_letter_code
_entity_poly.pdbx_strand_id
1 'polypeptide(L)'
;MKKLRSVKWLLLLLFLTVLWIACGSNKNASNLSESQKEHYREMTQHTINLFHEKKSTEIRQSSTEELKKALTEEKCQEIYSQLETNGSFETFLDYEVSKVQENKQDFIVVAQRVKYSKNTLIYTISFDKDERLAGIFYR
;
A
#
# COMPACT_ATOMS: atom_id res chain seq x y z
N MET A 1 -9.35 33.46 53.99
CA MET A 1 -8.50 32.27 53.81
C MET A 1 -8.44 31.94 52.33
N LYS A 2 -7.27 32.17 51.72
CA LYS A 2 -6.99 32.15 50.28
C LYS A 2 -6.44 30.77 49.88
N LYS A 3 -7.26 29.74 49.60
CA LYS A 3 -6.72 28.44 49.10
C LYS A 3 -7.68 27.60 48.23
N LEU A 4 -8.57 28.22 47.43
CA LEU A 4 -9.48 27.44 46.55
C LEU A 4 -9.47 27.85 45.06
N ARG A 5 -8.39 28.49 44.59
CA ARG A 5 -8.24 28.87 43.17
C ARG A 5 -7.18 28.10 42.38
N SER A 6 -6.38 27.25 43.03
CA SER A 6 -5.25 26.54 42.39
C SER A 6 -5.50 25.07 42.00
N VAL A 7 -6.67 24.49 42.32
CA VAL A 7 -6.93 23.07 42.01
C VAL A 7 -7.46 22.86 40.58
N LYS A 8 -8.12 23.87 39.98
CA LYS A 8 -8.64 23.78 38.60
C LYS A 8 -7.57 23.91 37.51
N TRP A 9 -6.38 24.45 37.84
CA TRP A 9 -5.25 24.52 36.89
C TRP A 9 -4.30 23.33 37.02
N LEU A 10 -4.32 22.61 38.15
CA LEU A 10 -3.55 21.38 38.32
C LEU A 10 -4.20 20.16 37.64
N LEU A 11 -5.52 20.16 37.49
CA LEU A 11 -6.27 19.12 36.78
C LEU A 11 -6.20 19.24 35.24
N LEU A 12 -5.80 20.40 34.71
CA LEU A 12 -5.65 20.63 33.26
C LEU A 12 -4.28 20.19 32.71
N LEU A 13 -3.30 19.95 33.60
CA LEU A 13 -1.93 19.54 33.24
C LEU A 13 -1.73 18.01 33.23
N LEU A 14 -2.69 17.23 33.71
CA LEU A 14 -2.60 15.76 33.77
C LEU A 14 -3.08 15.06 32.48
N PHE A 15 -3.61 15.80 31.49
CA PHE A 15 -4.13 15.25 30.24
C PHE A 15 -3.14 15.28 29.06
N LEU A 16 -1.93 15.80 29.27
CA LEU A 16 -0.90 15.95 28.22
C LEU A 16 0.22 14.90 28.26
N THR A 17 0.22 14.00 29.23
CA THR A 17 1.30 12.98 29.39
C THR A 17 0.91 11.57 28.96
N VAL A 18 -0.26 11.36 28.35
CA VAL A 18 -0.71 10.02 27.89
C VAL A 18 -0.63 9.86 26.35
N LEU A 19 -0.24 10.90 25.61
CA LEU A 19 -0.08 10.82 24.15
C LEU A 19 1.30 10.30 23.69
N TRP A 20 2.14 9.82 24.61
CA TRP A 20 3.40 9.12 24.30
C TRP A 20 3.33 7.65 24.70
N ILE A 21 2.42 6.90 24.05
CA ILE A 21 2.73 5.51 23.70
C ILE A 21 3.22 5.57 22.24
N ALA A 22 4.46 6.03 22.11
CA ALA A 22 5.28 5.74 20.96
C ALA A 22 5.59 4.23 20.92
N CYS A 23 5.79 3.74 19.70
CA CYS A 23 6.36 2.44 19.38
C CYS A 23 5.45 1.22 19.55
N GLY A 24 4.31 1.25 18.84
CA GLY A 24 3.87 0.08 18.08
C GLY A 24 4.58 0.00 16.73
N SER A 25 5.91 0.21 16.69
CA SER A 25 6.71 -0.14 15.52
C SER A 25 6.63 -1.66 15.41
N ASN A 26 5.76 -2.15 14.54
CA ASN A 26 5.72 -3.56 14.20
C ASN A 26 7.14 -3.94 13.74
N LYS A 27 7.83 -4.75 14.56
CA LYS A 27 9.22 -5.18 14.39
C LYS A 27 9.41 -6.15 13.21
N ASN A 28 8.51 -6.10 12.23
CA ASN A 28 8.50 -6.92 11.02
C ASN A 28 8.66 -6.11 9.73
N ALA A 29 8.85 -4.79 9.79
CA ALA A 29 9.51 -4.09 8.70
C ALA A 29 10.97 -4.58 8.66
N SER A 30 11.21 -5.72 8.01
CA SER A 30 12.55 -6.16 7.66
C SER A 30 13.26 -4.98 7.01
N ASN A 31 14.50 -4.73 7.43
CA ASN A 31 15.35 -3.66 6.92
C ASN A 31 15.64 -3.88 5.41
N LEU A 32 14.68 -3.57 4.54
CA LEU A 32 14.91 -3.44 3.12
C LEU A 32 15.84 -2.23 2.93
N SER A 33 16.91 -2.42 2.18
CA SER A 33 17.76 -1.30 1.76
C SER A 33 16.94 -0.34 0.89
N GLU A 34 17.39 0.92 0.80
CA GLU A 34 16.75 1.88 -0.10
C GLU A 34 16.76 1.41 -1.57
N SER A 35 17.80 0.69 -2.00
CA SER A 35 17.85 0.09 -3.33
C SER A 35 16.78 -0.99 -3.53
N GLN A 36 16.49 -1.81 -2.51
CA GLN A 36 15.41 -2.80 -2.59
C GLN A 36 14.05 -2.12 -2.62
N LYS A 37 13.85 -1.07 -1.81
CA LYS A 37 12.60 -0.31 -1.83
C LYS A 37 12.34 0.31 -3.21
N GLU A 38 13.36 0.90 -3.81
CA GLU A 38 13.23 1.49 -5.15
C GLU A 38 12.96 0.43 -6.22
N HIS A 39 13.62 -0.73 -6.16
CA HIS A 39 13.33 -1.87 -7.03
C HIS A 39 11.86 -2.28 -6.98
N TYR A 40 11.30 -2.49 -5.77
CA TYR A 40 9.89 -2.87 -5.63
C TYR A 40 8.91 -1.75 -6.00
N ARG A 41 9.31 -0.48 -5.84
CA ARG A 41 8.56 0.67 -6.34
C ARG A 41 8.49 0.64 -7.87
N GLU A 42 9.60 0.45 -8.56
CA GLU A 42 9.65 0.36 -10.02
C GLU A 42 8.79 -0.81 -10.54
N MET A 43 8.90 -1.99 -9.92
CA MET A 43 8.04 -3.14 -10.25
C MET A 43 6.54 -2.85 -10.05
N THR A 44 6.19 -2.15 -8.98
CA THR A 44 4.81 -1.75 -8.68
C THR A 44 4.29 -0.79 -9.74
N GLN A 45 5.06 0.24 -10.09
CA GLN A 45 4.68 1.21 -11.12
C GLN A 45 4.56 0.56 -12.50
N HIS A 46 5.48 -0.37 -12.83
CA HIS A 46 5.39 -1.16 -14.04
C HIS A 46 4.08 -1.97 -14.09
N THR A 47 3.73 -2.65 -13.00
CA THR A 47 2.48 -3.42 -12.90
C THR A 47 1.26 -2.52 -13.08
N ILE A 48 1.23 -1.35 -12.43
CA ILE A 48 0.14 -0.37 -12.58
C ILE A 48 0.01 0.09 -14.04
N ASN A 49 1.13 0.36 -14.72
CA ASN A 49 1.13 0.74 -16.13
C ASN A 49 0.57 -0.39 -17.02
N LEU A 50 0.92 -1.65 -16.75
CA LEU A 50 0.33 -2.79 -17.47
C LEU A 50 -1.21 -2.83 -17.33
N PHE A 51 -1.74 -2.50 -16.14
CA PHE A 51 -3.18 -2.38 -15.95
C PHE A 51 -3.78 -1.21 -16.74
N HIS A 52 -3.09 -0.07 -16.84
CA HIS A 52 -3.56 1.08 -17.65
C HIS A 52 -3.54 0.76 -19.14
N GLU A 53 -2.52 0.04 -19.60
CA GLU A 53 -2.34 -0.41 -20.98
C GLU A 53 -3.16 -1.65 -21.35
N LYS A 54 -3.94 -2.18 -20.38
CA LYS A 54 -4.79 -3.36 -20.53
C LYS A 54 -4.04 -4.61 -21.00
N LYS A 55 -2.82 -4.79 -20.50
CA LYS A 55 -1.90 -5.89 -20.84
C LYS A 55 -2.17 -7.16 -20.03
N SER A 56 -3.39 -7.70 -20.15
CA SER A 56 -3.87 -8.87 -19.38
C SER A 56 -2.91 -10.06 -19.44
N THR A 57 -2.34 -10.34 -20.61
CA THR A 57 -1.46 -11.49 -20.83
C THR A 57 -0.17 -11.35 -20.03
N GLU A 58 0.46 -10.17 -20.09
CA GLU A 58 1.71 -9.86 -19.41
C GLU A 58 1.53 -9.85 -17.88
N ILE A 59 0.42 -9.29 -17.39
CA ILE A 59 0.06 -9.32 -15.96
C ILE A 59 -0.08 -10.77 -15.50
N ARG A 60 -0.81 -11.60 -16.25
CA ARG A 60 -1.03 -13.01 -15.90
C ARG A 60 0.24 -13.85 -15.98
N GLN A 61 1.17 -13.54 -16.89
CA GLN A 61 2.45 -14.23 -17.02
C GLN A 61 3.41 -13.92 -15.88
N SER A 62 3.37 -12.69 -15.35
CA SER A 62 4.17 -12.25 -14.21
C SER A 62 3.53 -12.56 -12.84
N SER A 63 2.30 -13.09 -12.84
CA SER A 63 1.55 -13.43 -11.63
C SER A 63 1.90 -14.81 -11.05
N THR A 64 1.64 -15.00 -9.77
CA THR A 64 1.58 -16.34 -9.16
C THR A 64 0.48 -17.18 -9.81
N GLU A 65 0.56 -18.51 -9.70
CA GLU A 65 -0.43 -19.41 -10.30
C GLU A 65 -1.83 -19.21 -9.70
N GLU A 66 -1.90 -18.85 -8.41
CA GLU A 66 -3.15 -18.50 -7.72
C GLU A 66 -3.77 -17.23 -8.31
N LEU A 67 -2.98 -16.15 -8.43
CA LEU A 67 -3.48 -14.89 -8.97
C LEU A 67 -3.83 -15.01 -10.45
N LYS A 68 -3.06 -15.76 -11.23
CA LYS A 68 -3.32 -16.04 -12.65
C LYS A 68 -4.66 -16.74 -12.89
N LYS A 69 -5.09 -17.60 -11.96
CA LYS A 69 -6.42 -18.23 -11.97
C LYS A 69 -7.53 -17.27 -11.57
N ALA A 70 -7.26 -16.34 -10.68
CA ALA A 70 -8.21 -15.32 -10.25
C ALA A 70 -8.40 -14.19 -11.28
N LEU A 71 -7.34 -13.85 -12.04
CA LEU A 71 -7.35 -12.90 -13.14
C LEU A 71 -7.84 -13.58 -14.42
N THR A 72 -9.13 -13.89 -14.47
CA THR A 72 -9.79 -14.29 -15.72
C THR A 72 -9.93 -13.08 -16.66
N GLU A 73 -10.24 -13.34 -17.93
CA GLU A 73 -10.46 -12.27 -18.90
C GLU A 73 -11.59 -11.33 -18.45
N GLU A 74 -12.69 -11.90 -17.95
CA GLU A 74 -13.84 -11.15 -17.43
C GLU A 74 -13.43 -10.29 -16.24
N LYS A 75 -12.60 -10.83 -15.33
CA LYS A 75 -12.13 -10.07 -14.17
C LYS A 75 -11.19 -8.93 -14.57
N CYS A 76 -10.31 -9.15 -15.54
CA CYS A 76 -9.47 -8.07 -16.10
C CYS A 76 -10.32 -6.96 -16.71
N GLN A 77 -11.33 -7.29 -17.51
CA GLN A 77 -12.23 -6.32 -18.12
C GLN A 77 -13.01 -5.52 -17.06
N GLU A 78 -13.49 -6.18 -16.01
CA GLU A 78 -14.14 -5.51 -14.87
C GLU A 78 -13.19 -4.50 -14.21
N ILE A 79 -11.95 -4.91 -13.93
CA ILE A 79 -10.92 -4.03 -13.36
C ILE A 79 -10.64 -2.84 -14.29
N TYR A 80 -10.48 -3.05 -15.60
CA TYR A 80 -10.23 -1.96 -16.54
C TYR A 80 -11.37 -0.94 -16.57
N SER A 81 -12.61 -1.42 -16.60
CA SER A 81 -13.80 -0.55 -16.52
C SER A 81 -13.82 0.27 -15.22
N GLN A 82 -13.53 -0.37 -14.08
CA GLN A 82 -13.43 0.32 -12.79
C GLN A 82 -12.32 1.38 -12.80
N LEU A 83 -11.14 1.05 -13.35
CA LEU A 83 -10.01 1.98 -13.39
C LEU A 83 -10.27 3.20 -14.29
N GLU A 84 -10.98 3.04 -15.41
CA GLU A 84 -11.35 4.15 -16.31
C GLU A 84 -12.23 5.21 -15.61
N THR A 85 -13.01 4.81 -14.58
CA THR A 85 -13.88 5.75 -13.87
C THR A 85 -13.10 6.87 -13.15
N ASN A 86 -11.83 6.63 -12.82
CA ASN A 86 -10.93 7.55 -12.12
C ASN A 86 -10.41 8.69 -13.02
N GLY A 87 -10.61 8.58 -14.33
CA GLY A 87 -10.09 9.53 -15.32
C GLY A 87 -8.67 9.20 -15.78
N SER A 88 -8.03 10.16 -16.43
CA SER A 88 -6.66 10.02 -16.94
C SER A 88 -5.64 9.95 -15.80
N PHE A 89 -4.65 9.06 -15.93
CA PHE A 89 -3.47 9.05 -15.08
C PHE A 89 -2.74 10.40 -15.14
N GLU A 90 -2.31 10.92 -14.00
CA GLU A 90 -1.50 12.14 -13.92
C GLU A 90 -0.07 11.84 -13.46
N THR A 91 0.08 11.23 -12.27
CA THR A 91 1.41 10.99 -11.70
C THR A 91 1.41 9.95 -10.58
N PHE A 92 2.57 9.33 -10.36
CA PHE A 92 2.86 8.57 -9.16
C PHE A 92 3.27 9.52 -8.03
N LEU A 93 2.70 9.32 -6.85
CA LEU A 93 3.07 10.05 -5.64
C LEU A 93 4.05 9.20 -4.80
N ASP A 94 4.04 9.40 -3.50
CA ASP A 94 4.72 8.60 -2.49
C ASP A 94 4.24 7.14 -2.45
N TYR A 95 5.11 6.33 -1.88
CA TYR A 95 4.94 4.90 -1.72
C TYR A 95 5.50 4.45 -0.37
N GLU A 96 4.98 3.33 0.13
CA GLU A 96 5.53 2.63 1.29
C GLU A 96 5.79 1.17 0.92
N VAL A 97 6.94 0.64 1.36
CA VAL A 97 7.29 -0.77 1.15
C VAL A 97 7.36 -1.45 2.50
N SER A 98 6.68 -2.57 2.62
CA SER A 98 6.63 -3.41 3.82
C SER A 98 6.93 -4.85 3.45
N LYS A 99 7.50 -5.59 4.39
CA LYS A 99 7.55 -7.06 4.31
C LYS A 99 6.47 -7.63 5.21
N VAL A 100 5.70 -8.57 4.68
CA VAL A 100 4.63 -9.25 5.40
C VAL A 100 4.91 -10.74 5.34
N GLN A 101 4.67 -11.46 6.44
CA GLN A 101 4.73 -12.91 6.46
C GLN A 101 3.31 -13.46 6.60
N GLU A 102 2.92 -14.31 5.66
CA GLU A 102 1.62 -14.98 5.66
C GLU A 102 1.85 -16.47 5.37
N ASN A 103 1.25 -17.36 6.19
CA ASN A 103 1.42 -18.81 6.03
C ASN A 103 2.88 -19.29 5.95
N LYS A 104 3.80 -18.63 6.67
CA LYS A 104 5.26 -18.85 6.64
C LYS A 104 5.94 -18.50 5.31
N GLN A 105 5.24 -17.83 4.41
CA GLN A 105 5.77 -17.26 3.18
C GLN A 105 5.95 -15.76 3.36
N ASP A 106 7.10 -15.25 2.96
CA ASP A 106 7.38 -13.83 2.96
C ASP A 106 6.88 -13.19 1.66
N PHE A 107 6.28 -12.01 1.79
CA PHE A 107 5.82 -11.16 0.70
C PHE A 107 6.37 -9.75 0.88
N ILE A 108 6.68 -9.10 -0.24
CA ILE A 108 6.94 -7.66 -0.27
C ILE A 108 5.66 -6.96 -0.72
N VAL A 109 5.18 -6.02 0.08
CA VAL A 109 3.95 -5.29 -0.17
C VAL A 109 4.28 -3.82 -0.37
N VAL A 110 3.85 -3.26 -1.49
CA VAL A 110 4.02 -1.84 -1.82
C VAL A 110 2.65 -1.16 -1.83
N ALA A 111 2.51 -0.12 -1.02
CA ALA A 111 1.39 0.80 -1.10
C ALA A 111 1.80 2.03 -1.92
N GLN A 112 1.36 2.14 -3.18
CA GLN A 112 1.67 3.25 -4.09
C GLN A 112 0.46 4.16 -4.24
N ARG A 113 0.61 5.44 -3.92
CA ARG A 113 -0.42 6.45 -4.21
C ARG A 113 -0.30 6.92 -5.66
N VAL A 114 -1.43 7.00 -6.36
CA VAL A 114 -1.49 7.38 -7.78
C VAL A 114 -2.56 8.44 -7.97
N LYS A 115 -2.17 9.57 -8.57
CA LYS A 115 -3.09 10.67 -8.87
C LYS A 115 -3.69 10.48 -10.26
N TYR A 116 -5.02 10.56 -10.32
CA TYR A 116 -5.81 10.67 -11.54
C TYR A 116 -6.50 12.02 -11.59
N SER A 117 -7.09 12.35 -12.75
CA SER A 117 -7.79 13.62 -12.91
C SER A 117 -9.06 13.77 -12.08
N LYS A 118 -9.69 12.67 -11.61
CA LYS A 118 -10.89 12.75 -10.77
C LYS A 118 -10.66 12.40 -9.30
N ASN A 119 -9.64 11.60 -8.98
CA ASN A 119 -9.35 11.16 -7.61
C ASN A 119 -7.90 10.70 -7.45
N THR A 120 -7.58 10.15 -6.28
CA THR A 120 -6.31 9.51 -5.98
C THR A 120 -6.60 8.11 -5.47
N LEU A 121 -5.93 7.12 -6.05
CA LEU A 121 -6.03 5.73 -5.61
C LEU A 121 -4.79 5.35 -4.79
N ILE A 122 -4.98 4.42 -3.85
CA ILE A 122 -3.87 3.72 -3.20
C ILE A 122 -3.87 2.28 -3.70
N TYR A 123 -2.87 1.93 -4.51
CA TYR A 123 -2.62 0.56 -4.93
C TYR A 123 -1.80 -0.16 -3.89
N THR A 124 -2.28 -1.30 -3.41
CA THR A 124 -1.53 -2.23 -2.58
C THR A 124 -1.17 -3.45 -3.43
N ILE A 125 0.10 -3.59 -3.77
CA ILE A 125 0.62 -4.65 -4.64
C ILE A 125 1.57 -5.53 -3.83
N SER A 126 1.40 -6.85 -3.89
CA SER A 126 2.25 -7.81 -3.20
C SER A 126 3.02 -8.68 -4.18
N PHE A 127 4.31 -8.89 -3.90
CA PHE A 127 5.21 -9.78 -4.62
C PHE A 127 5.65 -10.93 -3.71
N ASP A 128 5.74 -12.13 -4.27
CA ASP A 128 6.33 -13.27 -3.56
C ASP A 128 7.88 -13.22 -3.58
N LYS A 129 8.52 -14.24 -2.99
CA LYS A 129 9.99 -14.35 -2.95
C LYS A 129 10.66 -14.46 -4.32
N ASP A 130 9.90 -14.88 -5.34
CA ASP A 130 10.36 -15.07 -6.71
C ASP A 130 9.99 -13.84 -7.56
N GLU A 131 9.60 -12.74 -6.90
CA GLU A 131 9.21 -11.46 -7.50
C GLU A 131 7.99 -11.54 -8.43
N ARG A 132 7.16 -12.57 -8.25
CA ARG A 132 5.89 -12.72 -8.99
C ARG A 132 4.79 -11.92 -8.32
N LEU A 133 3.91 -11.33 -9.13
CA LEU A 133 2.74 -10.62 -8.66
C LEU A 133 1.80 -11.59 -7.93
N ALA A 134 1.70 -11.47 -6.62
CA ALA A 134 0.90 -12.33 -5.76
C ALA A 134 -0.49 -11.75 -5.45
N GLY A 135 -0.64 -10.43 -5.56
CA GLY A 135 -1.89 -9.75 -5.24
C GLY A 135 -1.89 -8.29 -5.62
N ILE A 136 -3.10 -7.78 -5.90
CA ILE A 136 -3.35 -6.37 -6.17
C ILE A 136 -4.69 -5.97 -5.53
N PHE A 137 -4.69 -4.83 -4.85
CA PHE A 137 -5.87 -4.17 -4.30
C PHE A 137 -5.77 -2.67 -4.56
N TYR A 138 -6.89 -1.99 -4.74
CA TYR A 138 -6.94 -0.53 -4.85
C TYR A 138 -8.20 0.03 -4.18
N ARG A 139 -8.08 1.24 -3.64
CA ARG A 139 -9.16 2.00 -2.99
C ARG A 139 -8.98 3.50 -3.20
#